data_AF-A0A177B3Z2-F1
#
_entry.id   AF-A0A177B3Z2-F1
#
_cell.length_a   1.000
_cell.length_b   1.000
_cell.length_c   1.000
_cell.angle_alpha   90.00
_cell.angle_beta   90.00
_cell.angle_gamma   90.00
#
_symmetry.space_group_name_H-M   'P 1'
#
loop_
_entity.id
_entity.type
_entity.pdbx_description
1 polymer ?
#
loop_
_entity_poly.entity_id
_entity_poly.type
_entity_poly.pdbx_seq_one_letter_code
_entity_poly.pdbx_strand_id
1 'polypeptide(L)'
;MSDVENILKRIQSHKGVIGLIVMNSDAMAIRTTMDNSTTVQLGTQMQSLMNISRTAVRDIDPQNDLRVMRIRTLKNELVVVRDKEHS
;
A
#
# COMPACT_ATOMS: atom_id res chain seq x y z
N MET A 1 -8.84 -14.62 12.53
CA MET A 1 -8.24 -13.33 12.98
C MET A 1 -6.73 -13.43 13.28
N SER A 2 -6.13 -14.62 13.44
CA SER A 2 -4.69 -14.80 13.74
C SER A 2 -3.74 -14.56 12.57
N ASP A 3 -4.17 -14.86 11.33
CA ASP A 3 -3.21 -15.06 10.24
C ASP A 3 -2.73 -13.73 9.63
N VAL A 4 -3.65 -12.76 9.50
CA VAL A 4 -3.31 -11.41 9.03
C VAL A 4 -2.31 -10.75 9.99
N GLU A 5 -2.55 -10.81 11.30
CA GLU A 5 -1.63 -10.23 12.27
C GLU A 5 -0.25 -10.89 12.24
N ASN A 6 -0.19 -12.21 12.08
CA ASN A 6 1.08 -12.94 11.97
C ASN A 6 1.84 -12.55 10.70
N ILE A 7 1.15 -12.36 9.58
CA ILE A 7 1.75 -11.87 8.33
C ILE A 7 2.28 -10.45 8.49
N LEU A 8 1.48 -9.54 9.08
CA LEU A 8 1.92 -8.16 9.31
C LEU A 8 3.12 -8.09 10.25
N LYS A 9 3.16 -8.92 11.30
CA LYS A 9 4.32 -9.05 12.20
C LYS A 9 5.56 -9.56 11.46
N ARG A 10 5.40 -10.55 10.57
CA ARG A 10 6.51 -11.08 9.74
C ARG A 10 7.06 -10.05 8.78
N ILE A 11 6.22 -9.17 8.23
CA ILE A 11 6.67 -8.06 7.38
C ILE A 11 7.44 -7.05 8.23
N GLN A 12 6.90 -6.64 9.38
CA GLN A 12 7.58 -5.71 10.28
C GLN A 12 8.91 -6.23 10.81
N SER A 13 9.05 -7.53 11.03
CA SER A 13 10.30 -8.12 11.54
C SER A 13 11.41 -8.23 10.49
N HIS A 14 11.12 -7.95 9.21
CA HIS A 14 12.11 -8.01 8.15
C HIS A 14 13.10 -6.85 8.24
N LYS A 15 14.41 -7.15 8.19
CA LYS A 15 15.46 -6.13 8.25
C LYS A 15 15.32 -5.16 7.06
N GLY A 16 15.17 -3.87 7.36
CA GLY A 16 15.01 -2.81 6.36
C GLY A 16 13.57 -2.31 6.20
N VAL A 17 12.59 -2.93 6.86
CA VAL A 17 11.23 -2.37 6.93
C VAL A 17 11.20 -1.24 7.94
N ILE A 18 10.96 -0.03 7.45
CA ILE A 18 10.91 1.21 8.25
C ILE A 18 9.51 1.41 8.84
N GLY A 19 8.47 1.02 8.10
CA GLY A 19 7.10 1.19 8.54
C GLY A 19 6.12 0.37 7.70
N LEU A 20 4.93 0.18 8.26
CA LEU A 20 3.80 -0.50 7.63
C LEU A 20 2.57 0.39 7.78
N ILE A 21 1.77 0.50 6.71
CA ILE A 21 0.46 1.15 6.72
C ILE A 21 -0.55 0.20 6.08
N VAL A 22 -1.69 0.02 6.75
CA VAL A 22 -2.89 -0.64 6.25
C VAL A 22 -4.00 0.40 6.26
N MET A 23 -4.62 0.65 5.11
CA MET A 23 -5.64 1.67 4.93
C MET A 23 -6.84 1.10 4.18
N ASN A 24 -8.01 1.73 4.38
CA ASN A 24 -9.23 1.42 3.64
C ASN A 24 -9.28 2.16 2.29
N SER A 25 -10.39 2.00 1.56
CA SER A 25 -10.68 2.71 0.30
C SER A 25 -10.85 4.22 0.43
N ASP A 26 -10.92 4.76 1.64
CA ASP A 26 -11.12 6.19 1.92
C ASP A 26 -9.83 6.86 2.41
N ALA A 27 -8.68 6.21 2.20
CA ALA A 27 -7.36 6.64 2.69
C ALA A 27 -7.24 6.74 4.22
N MET A 28 -8.19 6.16 4.97
CA MET A 28 -8.11 6.10 6.43
C MET A 28 -7.24 4.93 6.85
N ALA A 29 -6.24 5.20 7.67
CA ALA A 29 -5.37 4.17 8.21
C ALA A 29 -6.09 3.34 9.27
N ILE A 30 -6.22 2.03 9.01
CA ILE A 30 -6.72 1.04 9.97
C ILE A 30 -5.59 0.65 10.93
N ARG A 31 -4.36 0.55 10.42
CA ARG A 31 -3.17 0.19 11.22
C ARG A 31 -1.93 0.87 10.63
N THR A 32 -1.11 1.45 11.48
CA THR A 32 0.17 2.04 11.08
C THR A 32 1.21 1.85 12.18
N THR A 33 2.49 1.76 11.81
CA THR A 33 3.62 1.87 12.75
C THR A 33 4.32 3.21 12.68
N MET A 34 3.79 4.13 11.87
CA MET A 34 4.35 5.47 11.70
C MET A 34 3.49 6.49 12.43
N ASP A 35 3.99 7.72 12.54
CA ASP A 35 3.21 8.82 13.08
C ASP A 35 1.97 9.13 12.21
N ASN A 36 0.94 9.67 12.84
CA ASN A 36 -0.34 9.90 12.19
C ASN A 36 -0.22 10.88 11.01
N SER A 37 0.54 11.96 11.16
CA SER A 37 0.74 12.96 10.11
C SER A 37 1.36 12.35 8.84
N THR A 38 2.45 11.61 8.99
CA THR A 38 3.12 10.94 7.86
C THR A 38 2.23 9.87 7.25
N THR A 39 1.48 9.13 8.08
CA THR A 39 0.56 8.09 7.62
C THR A 39 -0.53 8.66 6.72
N VAL A 40 -1.19 9.74 7.15
CA VAL A 40 -2.26 10.40 6.38
C VAL A 40 -1.71 10.96 5.07
N GLN A 41 -0.57 11.66 5.12
CA GLN A 41 0.02 12.26 3.93
C GLN A 41 0.42 11.20 2.89
N LEU A 42 1.17 10.17 3.31
CA LEU A 42 1.60 9.12 2.40
C LEU A 42 0.42 8.28 1.90
N GLY A 43 -0.56 7.99 2.75
CA GLY A 43 -1.76 7.24 2.36
C GLY A 43 -2.52 7.90 1.22
N THR A 44 -2.85 9.19 1.37
CA THR A 44 -3.58 9.95 0.34
C THR A 44 -2.80 10.03 -0.97
N GLN A 45 -1.48 10.28 -0.90
CA GLN A 45 -0.62 10.36 -2.09
C GLN A 45 -0.53 9.02 -2.82
N MET A 46 -0.30 7.92 -2.08
CA MET A 46 -0.19 6.58 -2.66
C MET A 46 -1.51 6.10 -3.22
N GLN A 47 -2.63 6.43 -2.59
CA GLN A 47 -3.95 6.09 -3.10
C GLN A 47 -4.23 6.77 -4.46
N SER A 48 -3.97 8.08 -4.56
CA SER A 48 -4.12 8.81 -5.82
C SER A 48 -3.24 8.21 -6.92
N LEU A 49 -1.97 7.94 -6.60
CA LEU A 49 -1.03 7.34 -7.55
C LEU A 49 -1.44 5.93 -8.00
N MET A 50 -1.97 5.11 -7.09
CA MET A 50 -2.50 3.78 -7.40
C MET A 50 -3.72 3.82 -8.29
N ASN A 51 -4.55 4.86 -8.20
CA ASN A 51 -5.72 5.03 -9.06
C ASN A 51 -5.30 5.41 -10.48
N ILE A 52 -4.40 6.39 -10.62
CA ILE A 52 -3.85 6.80 -11.92
C ILE A 52 -3.13 5.63 -12.59
N SER A 53 -2.26 4.94 -11.85
CA SER A 53 -1.48 3.81 -12.37
C SER A 53 -2.37 2.66 -12.82
N ARG A 54 -3.49 2.42 -12.12
CA ARG A 54 -4.47 1.40 -12.51
C ARG A 54 -5.17 1.77 -13.81
N THR A 55 -5.58 3.03 -13.96
CA THR A 55 -6.19 3.51 -15.21
C THR A 55 -5.21 3.33 -16.36
N ALA A 56 -3.95 3.75 -16.19
CA ALA A 56 -2.92 3.56 -17.22
C ALA A 56 -2.69 2.10 -17.61
N VAL A 57 -2.72 1.16 -16.64
CA VAL A 57 -2.63 -0.29 -16.95
C VAL A 57 -3.83 -0.77 -17.76
N ARG A 58 -5.05 -0.29 -17.43
CA ARG A 58 -6.28 -0.66 -18.13
C ARG A 58 -6.42 -0.04 -19.51
N ASP A 59 -5.82 1.13 -19.72
CA ASP A 59 -5.76 1.79 -21.03
C ASP A 59 -4.89 1.00 -22.01
N ILE A 60 -3.89 0.24 -21.51
CA ILE A 60 -3.05 -0.66 -22.31
C ILE A 60 -3.76 -1.98 -22.58
N ASP A 61 -4.30 -2.62 -21.52
CA ASP A 61 -5.08 -3.86 -21.62
C ASP A 61 -6.22 -3.83 -20.59
N PRO A 62 -7.49 -3.71 -21.02
CA PRO A 62 -8.65 -3.69 -20.13
C PRO A 62 -8.81 -4.95 -19.27
N GLN A 63 -8.21 -6.09 -19.65
CA GLN A 63 -8.25 -7.34 -18.88
C GLN A 63 -7.23 -7.36 -17.74
N ASN A 64 -6.28 -6.43 -17.73
CA ASN A 64 -5.24 -6.34 -16.70
C ASN A 64 -5.68 -5.42 -15.54
N ASP A 65 -5.18 -5.72 -14.34
CA ASP A 65 -5.45 -4.91 -13.15
C ASP A 65 -4.21 -4.79 -12.29
N LEU A 66 -3.98 -3.58 -11.78
CA LEU A 66 -2.81 -3.28 -10.95
C LEU A 66 -2.95 -3.95 -9.57
N ARG A 67 -2.11 -4.95 -9.31
CA ARG A 67 -2.06 -5.67 -8.02
C ARG A 67 -1.04 -5.10 -7.05
N VAL A 68 0.17 -4.85 -7.52
CA VAL A 68 1.29 -4.38 -6.69
C VAL A 68 2.03 -3.27 -7.44
N MET A 69 2.40 -2.23 -6.71
CA MET A 69 3.24 -1.14 -7.18
C MET A 69 4.45 -1.02 -6.25
N ARG A 70 5.66 -1.10 -6.82
CA ARG A 70 6.92 -0.94 -6.10
C ARG A 70 7.62 0.30 -6.62
N ILE A 71 7.82 1.28 -5.74
CA ILE A 71 8.47 2.55 -6.05
C ILE A 71 9.75 2.62 -5.26
N ARG A 72 10.87 2.67 -5.96
CA ARG A 72 12.19 2.83 -5.35
C ARG A 72 12.66 4.27 -5.52
N THR A 73 13.00 4.90 -4.41
CA THR A 73 13.64 6.21 -4.36
C THR A 73 15.08 6.05 -3.87
N LEU A 74 15.85 7.15 -3.84
CA LEU A 74 17.21 7.13 -3.29
C LEU A 74 17.25 6.78 -1.79
N LYS A 75 16.20 7.16 -1.04
CA LYS A 75 16.16 7.00 0.42
C LYS A 75 15.34 5.78 0.85
N ASN A 76 14.22 5.53 0.17
CA ASN A 76 13.21 4.58 0.60
C ASN A 76 12.69 3.75 -0.57
N GLU A 77 12.18 2.56 -0.25
CA GLU A 77 11.38 1.75 -1.14
C GLU A 77 9.96 1.62 -0.59
N LEU A 78 8.97 1.91 -1.42
CA LEU A 78 7.56 1.78 -1.09
C LEU A 78 6.97 0.62 -1.88
N VAL A 79 6.32 -0.31 -1.18
CA VAL A 79 5.58 -1.41 -1.79
C VAL A 79 4.12 -1.23 -1.41
N VAL A 80 3.30 -0.92 -2.40
CA VAL A 80 1.86 -0.72 -2.26
C VAL A 80 1.16 -1.92 -2.89
N VAL A 81 0.35 -2.60 -2.11
CA VAL A 81 -0.42 -3.76 -2.55
C VAL A 81 -1.90 -3.40 -2.49
N ARG A 82 -2.62 -3.68 -3.57
CA ARG A 82 -4.08 -3.60 -3.58
C ARG A 82 -4.64 -5.00 -3.33
N ASP A 83 -5.40 -5.15 -2.25
CA ASP A 83 -6.17 -6.37 -2.04
C ASP A 83 -7.37 -6.38 -3.01
N LYS A 84 -7.71 -7.57 -3.52
CA LYS A 84 -8.81 -7.74 -4.49
C LYS A 84 -10.16 -8.01 -3.84
N GLU A 85 -10.22 -8.16 -2.53
CA GLU A 85 -11.48 -8.33 -1.80
C GLU A 85 -11.82 -7.07 -1.02
N HIS A 86 -13.12 -6.82 -0.82
CA HIS A 86 -13.77 -5.56 -0.40
C HIS A 86 -14.15 -4.64 -1.58
N SER A 87 -14.91 -5.20 -2.53
CA SER A 87 -15.96 -4.49 -3.26
C SER A 87 -17.31 -4.99 -2.79
#